data_AF-A0A7X8AVV4-F1
#
_entry.id   AF-A0A7X8AVV4-F1
#
_cell.length_a   1.000
_cell.length_b   1.000
_cell.length_c   1.000
_cell.angle_alpha   90.00
_cell.angle_beta   90.00
_cell.angle_gamma   90.00
#
_symmetry.space_group_name_H-M   'P 1'
#
loop_
_entity.id
_entity.type
_entity.pdbx_description
1 polymer ?
#
loop_
_entity_poly.entity_id
_entity_poly.type
_entity_poly.pdbx_seq_one_letter_code
_entity_poly.pdbx_strand_id
1 'polypeptide(L)'
;EGAATLAPTITASWAPGTETGSTSATITGSAGSGNHFAVKVSSTSLPTPNVGTLITGISTYVSGGNISAVEVGDFVGLYEVTATNTAVKFVQHTLIADDIKE
;
A
#
# COMPACT_ATOMS: atom_id res chain seq x y z
N GLU A 1 -20.70 -17.86 12.35
CA GLU A 1 -19.74 -16.75 12.16
C GLU A 1 -18.95 -17.04 10.90
N GLY A 2 -18.97 -16.13 9.92
CA GLY A 2 -18.12 -16.27 8.73
C GLY A 2 -16.68 -15.99 9.14
N ALA A 3 -15.79 -16.94 8.93
CA ALA A 3 -14.38 -16.76 9.27
C ALA A 3 -13.82 -15.52 8.55
N ALA A 4 -13.22 -14.61 9.31
CA ALA A 4 -12.49 -13.49 8.74
C ALA A 4 -11.33 -14.05 7.92
N THR A 5 -11.30 -13.75 6.62
CA THR A 5 -10.23 -14.18 5.73
C THR A 5 -9.19 -13.07 5.60
N LEU A 6 -7.92 -13.41 5.79
CA LEU A 6 -6.83 -12.45 5.58
C LEU A 6 -6.86 -11.93 4.13
N ALA A 7 -6.61 -10.64 3.95
CA ALA A 7 -6.58 -10.04 2.64
C ALA A 7 -5.45 -10.68 1.80
N PRO A 8 -5.76 -11.17 0.58
CA PRO A 8 -4.73 -11.70 -0.31
C PRO A 8 -3.68 -10.65 -0.66
N THR A 9 -2.49 -11.12 -1.04
CA THR A 9 -1.35 -10.26 -1.33
C THR A 9 -1.49 -9.52 -2.66
N ILE A 10 -1.07 -8.25 -2.70
CA ILE A 10 -0.93 -7.47 -3.94
C ILE A 10 0.47 -7.70 -4.49
N THR A 11 0.57 -7.99 -5.78
CA THR A 11 1.86 -8.03 -6.47
C THR A 11 2.24 -6.61 -6.89
N ALA A 12 3.25 -6.04 -6.24
CA ALA A 12 3.79 -4.73 -6.58
C ALA A 12 5.33 -4.78 -6.62
N SER A 13 5.92 -3.97 -7.50
CA SER A 13 7.36 -3.73 -7.56
C SER A 13 7.66 -2.35 -7.00
N TRP A 14 8.60 -2.28 -6.07
CA TRP A 14 9.02 -1.05 -5.41
C TRP A 14 10.25 -0.49 -6.10
N ALA A 15 10.33 0.83 -6.15
CA ALA A 15 11.42 1.57 -6.77
C ALA A 15 11.50 2.97 -6.14
N PRO A 16 12.65 3.65 -6.24
CA PRO A 16 12.74 5.05 -5.87
C PRO A 16 11.73 5.89 -6.66
N GLY A 17 11.10 6.84 -5.97
CA GLY A 17 10.19 7.79 -6.59
C GLY A 17 10.93 8.78 -7.50
N THR A 18 10.19 9.73 -8.06
CA THR A 18 10.80 10.77 -8.91
C THR A 18 11.24 12.00 -8.12
N GLU A 19 10.75 12.16 -6.88
CA GLU A 19 11.03 13.31 -6.01
C GLU A 19 11.93 12.89 -4.84
N THR A 20 12.86 13.74 -4.41
CA THR A 20 13.70 13.46 -3.23
C THR A 20 12.84 13.15 -1.99
N GLY A 21 13.18 12.09 -1.27
CA GLY A 21 12.43 11.60 -0.12
C GLY A 21 11.12 10.91 -0.48
N SER A 22 11.02 10.36 -1.70
CA SER A 22 9.85 9.60 -2.15
C SER A 22 10.21 8.20 -2.67
N THR A 23 9.24 7.30 -2.57
CA THR A 23 9.26 5.94 -3.15
C THR A 23 8.09 5.77 -4.11
N SER A 24 8.09 4.71 -4.90
CA SER A 24 7.02 4.39 -5.85
C SER A 24 6.77 2.88 -5.91
N ALA A 25 5.51 2.51 -6.10
CA ALA A 25 5.06 1.14 -6.22
C ALA A 25 4.34 0.93 -7.57
N THR A 26 4.91 0.10 -8.43
CA THR A 26 4.27 -0.34 -9.66
C THR A 26 3.44 -1.58 -9.38
N ILE A 27 2.12 -1.45 -9.48
CA ILE A 27 1.16 -2.51 -9.16
C ILE A 27 0.96 -3.39 -10.40
N THR A 28 1.06 -4.70 -10.23
CA THR A 28 0.77 -5.67 -11.31
C THR A 28 -0.72 -5.99 -11.31
N GLY A 29 -1.41 -5.57 -12.36
CA GLY A 29 -2.86 -5.72 -12.53
C GLY A 29 -3.62 -4.43 -12.24
N SER A 30 -4.95 -4.53 -12.27
CA SER A 30 -5.86 -3.41 -12.01
C SER A 30 -6.68 -3.68 -10.75
N ALA A 31 -7.16 -2.60 -10.14
CA ALA A 31 -8.12 -2.70 -9.04
C ALA A 31 -9.40 -3.40 -9.55
N GLY A 32 -10.05 -4.17 -8.67
CA GLY A 32 -11.38 -4.72 -8.97
C GLY A 32 -12.40 -3.63 -9.34
N SER A 33 -13.51 -4.01 -9.93
CA SER A 33 -14.57 -3.06 -10.30
C SER A 33 -15.10 -2.32 -9.06
N GLY A 34 -14.99 -0.98 -9.06
CA GLY A 34 -15.38 -0.14 -7.93
C GLY A 34 -14.37 -0.07 -6.78
N ASN A 35 -13.21 -0.71 -6.93
CA ASN A 35 -12.09 -0.63 -5.99
C ASN A 35 -11.07 0.42 -6.44
N HIS A 36 -10.22 0.84 -5.51
CA HIS A 36 -9.07 1.68 -5.79
C HIS A 36 -7.88 1.27 -4.93
N PHE A 37 -6.69 1.66 -5.36
CA PHE A 37 -5.49 1.47 -4.58
C PHE A 37 -5.29 2.63 -3.62
N ALA A 38 -4.76 2.31 -2.45
CA ALA A 38 -4.44 3.29 -1.42
C ALA A 38 -3.19 2.85 -0.68
N VAL A 39 -2.42 3.81 -0.17
CA VAL A 39 -1.20 3.57 0.58
C VAL A 39 -1.29 4.15 1.98
N LYS A 40 -0.53 3.56 2.90
CA LYS A 40 -0.29 4.08 4.24
C LYS A 40 1.19 3.93 4.56
N VAL A 41 1.81 5.04 4.94
CA VAL A 41 3.18 5.05 5.45
C VAL A 41 3.11 4.98 6.97
N SER A 42 3.97 4.16 7.58
CA SER A 42 4.09 4.07 9.03
C SER A 42 5.49 3.66 9.42
N SER A 43 6.03 4.23 10.50
CA SER A 43 7.31 3.85 11.10
C SER A 43 7.28 2.51 11.86
N THR A 44 6.13 1.82 11.84
CA THR A 44 5.94 0.51 12.45
C THR A 44 5.26 -0.44 11.49
N SER A 45 5.53 -1.74 11.64
CA SER A 45 4.95 -2.77 10.79
C SER A 45 3.41 -2.73 10.81
N LEU A 46 2.80 -2.79 9.63
CA LEU A 46 1.35 -2.76 9.48
C LEU A 46 0.79 -4.19 9.52
N PRO A 47 -0.20 -4.49 10.37
CA PRO A 47 -0.82 -5.80 10.39
C PRO A 47 -1.62 -6.04 9.11
N THR A 48 -1.59 -7.28 8.62
CA THR A 48 -2.43 -7.69 7.48
C THR A 48 -3.90 -7.62 7.87
N PRO A 49 -4.72 -6.76 7.21
CA PRO A 49 -6.14 -6.68 7.51
C PRO A 49 -6.89 -7.90 6.95
N ASN A 50 -8.08 -8.15 7.49
CA ASN A 50 -9.01 -9.09 6.90
C ASN A 50 -9.78 -8.44 5.74
N VAL A 51 -10.23 -9.24 4.79
CA VAL A 51 -11.12 -8.78 3.73
C VAL A 51 -12.39 -8.19 4.35
N GLY A 52 -12.79 -7.00 3.91
CA GLY A 52 -13.93 -6.26 4.42
C GLY A 52 -13.63 -5.38 5.64
N THR A 53 -12.42 -5.42 6.22
CA THR A 53 -12.02 -4.51 7.30
C THR A 53 -11.88 -3.09 6.77
N LEU A 54 -12.52 -2.12 7.44
CA LEU A 54 -12.33 -0.69 7.16
C LEU A 54 -10.91 -0.26 7.51
N ILE A 55 -10.21 0.35 6.55
CA ILE A 55 -8.85 0.88 6.74
C ILE A 55 -8.89 2.40 6.83
N THR A 56 -8.24 2.95 7.86
CA THR A 56 -8.19 4.39 8.13
C THR A 56 -6.77 4.94 8.04
N GLY A 57 -6.66 6.24 7.73
CA GLY A 57 -5.37 6.92 7.53
C GLY A 57 -4.64 6.42 6.29
N ILE A 58 -5.39 6.10 5.24
CA ILE A 58 -4.87 5.75 3.92
C ILE A 58 -5.05 6.92 2.96
N SER A 59 -4.15 7.04 2.00
CA SER A 59 -4.21 8.01 0.92
C SER A 59 -4.41 7.28 -0.40
N THR A 60 -5.29 7.79 -1.27
CA THR A 60 -5.49 7.22 -2.60
C THR A 60 -4.18 7.19 -3.36
N TYR A 61 -3.89 6.05 -4.00
CA TYR A 61 -2.65 5.81 -4.71
C TYR A 61 -2.93 5.37 -6.14
N VAL A 62 -2.10 5.86 -7.05
CA VAL A 62 -2.08 5.42 -8.44
C VAL A 62 -0.76 4.72 -8.68
N SER A 63 -0.81 3.53 -9.28
CA SER A 63 0.38 2.73 -9.60
C SER A 63 1.46 3.57 -10.29
N GLY A 64 2.68 3.54 -9.76
CA GLY A 64 3.81 4.32 -10.27
C GLY A 64 3.86 5.77 -9.76
N GLY A 65 2.87 6.23 -8.99
CA GLY A 65 2.88 7.54 -8.35
C GLY A 65 3.90 7.64 -7.22
N ASN A 66 4.28 8.88 -6.87
CA ASN A 66 5.18 9.13 -5.75
C ASN A 66 4.45 8.98 -4.40
N ILE A 67 5.14 8.33 -3.48
CA ILE A 67 4.77 8.20 -2.07
C ILE A 67 5.81 8.99 -1.29
N SER A 68 5.44 10.20 -0.91
CA SER A 68 6.31 11.15 -0.20
C SER A 68 6.25 10.97 1.31
N ALA A 69 7.13 11.67 2.02
CA ALA A 69 7.25 11.61 3.49
C ALA A 69 7.55 10.19 3.98
N VAL A 70 8.52 9.56 3.32
CA VAL A 70 9.03 8.24 3.65
C VAL A 70 10.49 8.32 4.06
N GLU A 71 10.88 7.47 5.01
CA GLU A 71 12.24 7.34 5.51
C GLU A 71 12.68 5.87 5.47
N VAL A 72 14.00 5.65 5.54
CA VAL A 72 14.55 4.28 5.59
C VAL A 72 14.09 3.61 6.87
N GLY A 73 13.54 2.40 6.75
CA GLY A 73 12.95 1.64 7.84
C GLY A 73 11.44 1.85 8.01
N ASP A 74 10.83 2.80 7.31
CA ASP A 74 9.37 2.92 7.27
C ASP A 74 8.73 1.74 6.52
N PHE A 75 7.46 1.51 6.82
CA PHE A 75 6.62 0.51 6.20
C PHE A 75 5.57 1.21 5.34
N VAL A 76 5.56 0.86 4.05
CA VAL A 76 4.50 1.29 3.14
C VAL A 76 3.53 0.13 2.94
N GLY A 77 2.35 0.26 3.52
CA GLY A 77 1.23 -0.63 3.27
C GLY A 77 0.50 -0.18 2.02
N LEU A 78 0.50 -1.01 0.98
CA LEU A 78 -0.34 -0.86 -0.21
C LEU A 78 -1.59 -1.72 -0.06
N TYR A 79 -2.75 -1.09 -0.22
CA TYR A 79 -4.06 -1.69 -0.07
C TYR A 79 -4.85 -1.57 -1.37
N GLU A 80 -5.54 -2.63 -1.76
CA GLU A 80 -6.68 -2.54 -2.66
C GLU A 80 -7.90 -2.44 -1.76
N VAL A 81 -8.62 -1.34 -1.83
CA VAL A 81 -9.81 -1.09 -1.02
C VAL A 81 -11.03 -0.85 -1.91
N THR A 82 -12.21 -1.13 -1.38
CA THR A 82 -13.47 -0.78 -2.04
C THR A 82 -13.75 0.73 -1.95
N ALA A 83 -14.80 1.21 -2.62
CA ALA A 83 -15.30 2.58 -2.50
C ALA A 83 -15.58 3.05 -1.05
N THR A 84 -15.80 2.13 -0.10
CA THR A 84 -15.99 2.44 1.33
C THR A 84 -14.73 2.26 2.18
N ASN A 85 -13.56 2.18 1.53
CA ASN A 85 -12.26 2.00 2.17
C ASN A 85 -12.11 0.68 2.95
N THR A 86 -12.84 -0.37 2.56
CA THR A 86 -12.67 -1.71 3.13
C THR A 86 -11.61 -2.51 2.37
N ALA A 87 -10.73 -3.20 3.09
CA ALA A 87 -9.63 -3.97 2.52
C ALA A 87 -10.12 -5.13 1.65
N VAL A 88 -9.51 -5.28 0.48
CA VAL A 88 -9.71 -6.39 -0.45
C VAL A 88 -8.41 -7.15 -0.61
N LYS A 89 -7.30 -6.43 -0.79
CA LYS A 89 -5.95 -6.97 -0.87
C LYS A 89 -4.97 -6.10 -0.10
N PHE A 90 -3.85 -6.68 0.32
CA PHE A 90 -2.84 -5.97 1.08
C PHE A 90 -1.44 -6.51 0.81
N VAL A 91 -0.48 -5.59 0.69
CA VAL A 91 0.95 -5.90 0.78
C VAL A 91 1.63 -4.81 1.59
N GLN A 92 2.65 -5.17 2.36
CA GLN A 92 3.55 -4.18 2.96
C GLN A 92 4.94 -4.34 2.40
N HIS A 93 5.67 -3.24 2.35
CA HIS A 93 7.09 -3.22 2.01
C HIS A 93 7.83 -2.36 3.02
N THR A 94 8.97 -2.85 3.48
CA THR A 94 9.88 -2.11 4.35
C THR A 94 10.85 -1.37 3.46
N LEU A 95 10.89 -0.05 3.59
CA LEU A 95 11.74 0.79 2.76
C LEU A 95 13.19 0.68 3.17
N ILE A 96 14.05 0.39 2.20
CA ILE A 96 15.49 0.51 2.31
C ILE A 96 15.98 1.76 1.58
N ALA A 97 17.25 2.13 1.76
CA ALA A 97 17.82 3.30 1.11
C ALA A 97 17.68 3.27 -0.42
N ASP A 98 17.76 2.08 -1.04
CA ASP A 98 17.62 1.90 -2.49
C ASP A 98 16.18 2.17 -2.99
N ASP A 99 15.17 2.03 -2.12
CA ASP A 99 13.77 2.27 -2.46
C ASP A 99 13.38 3.76 -2.41
N ILE A 100 14.27 4.62 -1.91
CA ILE A 100 13.98 6.04 -1.68
C ILE A 100 14.86 6.86 -2.59
N LYS A 101 14.22 7.81 -3.26
CA LYS A 101 14.94 8.78 -4.08
C LYS A 101 15.72 9.74 -3.20
N GLU A 102 17.04 9.74 -3.36
CA GLU A 102 17.94 10.79 -2.85
C GLU A 102 17.84 12.07 -3.69
#